data_AF-A0A5J0FMG2-F1
#
_entry.id   AF-A0A5J0FMG2-F1
#
_cell.length_a   1.000
_cell.length_b   1.000
_cell.length_c   1.000
_cell.angle_alpha   90.00
_cell.angle_beta   90.00
_cell.angle_gamma   90.00
#
_symmetry.space_group_name_H-M   'P 1'
#
loop_
_entity.id
_entity.type
_entity.pdbx_description
1 polymer ?
#
loop_
_entity_poly.entity_id
_entity_poly.type
_entity_poly.pdbx_seq_one_letter_code
_entity_poly.pdbx_strand_id
1 'polypeptide(L)'
;MIKLILSAPVPAMAVAFEHSFQNTENVEIIPGPFETIPEFDCMVSAANSFGLMDGGVDAAITAYFGPQLQERVQQNIIREYLGEQPVGTAFVIETGNSKHPWLVHAP
;
A
#
# COMPACT_ATOMS: atom_id res chain seq x y z
N MET A 1 4.86 -14.43 12.99
CA MET A 1 3.70 -14.72 12.14
C MET A 1 3.22 -13.39 11.60
N ILE A 2 2.99 -13.26 10.29
CA ILE A 2 2.58 -11.99 9.66
C ILE A 2 1.08 -11.81 9.88
N LYS A 3 0.66 -10.60 10.28
CA LYS A 3 -0.76 -10.20 10.33
C LYS A 3 -1.08 -9.39 9.08
N LEU A 4 -2.10 -9.79 8.33
CA LEU A 4 -2.61 -9.06 7.17
C LEU A 4 -3.72 -8.11 7.62
N ILE A 5 -3.56 -6.83 7.34
CA ILE A 5 -4.56 -5.80 7.67
C ILE A 5 -5.24 -5.37 6.37
N LEU A 6 -6.56 -5.51 6.31
CA LEU A 6 -7.39 -5.08 5.20
C LEU A 6 -8.11 -3.78 5.58
N SER A 7 -7.56 -2.65 5.15
CA SER A 7 -8.20 -1.33 5.29
C SER A 7 -9.33 -1.20 4.26
N ALA A 8 -10.55 -0.95 4.75
CA ALA A 8 -11.76 -0.88 3.94
C ALA A 8 -12.60 0.36 4.25
N PRO A 9 -12.27 1.52 3.66
CA PRO A 9 -13.05 2.76 3.87
C PRO A 9 -14.44 2.71 3.24
N VAL A 10 -14.69 1.79 2.30
CA VAL A 10 -16.02 1.58 1.69
C VAL A 10 -16.77 0.50 2.49
N PRO A 11 -17.94 0.79 3.10
CA PRO A 11 -18.63 -0.17 3.96
C PRO A 11 -18.97 -1.50 3.28
N ALA A 12 -19.38 -1.48 2.01
CA ALA A 12 -19.67 -2.69 1.24
C ALA A 12 -18.43 -3.59 1.06
N MET A 13 -17.23 -2.99 0.99
CA MET A 13 -15.97 -3.71 0.90
C MET A 13 -15.59 -4.35 2.24
N ALA A 14 -15.80 -3.64 3.36
CA ALA A 14 -15.56 -4.20 4.69
C ALA A 14 -16.43 -5.45 4.93
N VAL A 15 -17.72 -5.37 4.62
CA VAL A 15 -18.65 -6.53 4.71
C VAL A 15 -18.19 -7.68 3.82
N ALA A 16 -17.74 -7.39 2.59
CA ALA A 16 -17.24 -8.41 1.68
C ALA A 16 -15.97 -9.09 2.20
N PHE A 17 -15.03 -8.33 2.79
CA PHE A 17 -13.82 -8.87 3.40
C PHE A 17 -14.14 -9.70 4.64
N GLU A 18 -15.00 -9.21 5.54
CA GLU A 18 -15.43 -9.98 6.72
C GLU A 18 -16.02 -11.33 6.31
N HIS A 19 -16.92 -11.35 5.32
CA HIS A 19 -17.51 -12.59 4.82
C HIS A 19 -16.47 -13.52 4.18
N SER A 20 -15.56 -12.98 3.36
CA SER A 20 -14.58 -13.78 2.61
C SER A 20 -13.48 -14.36 3.51
N PHE A 21 -13.10 -13.62 4.56
CA PHE A 21 -11.99 -13.97 5.45
C PHE A 21 -12.45 -14.44 6.85
N GLN A 22 -13.74 -14.68 7.07
CA GLN A 22 -14.33 -15.05 8.38
C GLN A 22 -13.63 -16.21 9.12
N ASN A 23 -12.97 -17.14 8.41
CA ASN A 23 -12.27 -18.29 8.96
C ASN A 23 -10.76 -18.27 8.67
N THR A 24 -10.21 -17.11 8.32
CA THR A 24 -8.78 -16.96 8.02
C THR A 24 -8.07 -16.38 9.23
N GLU A 25 -7.17 -17.16 9.82
CA GLU A 25 -6.31 -16.67 10.90
C GLU A 25 -5.39 -15.55 10.39
N ASN A 26 -5.02 -14.63 11.27
CA ASN A 26 -4.10 -13.52 11.00
C ASN A 26 -4.58 -12.49 9.95
N VAL A 27 -5.87 -12.46 9.62
CA VAL A 27 -6.46 -11.37 8.83
C VAL A 27 -7.30 -10.49 9.75
N GLU A 28 -7.05 -9.18 9.72
CA GLU A 28 -7.85 -8.18 10.42
C GLU A 28 -8.47 -7.23 9.39
N ILE A 29 -9.79 -7.02 9.51
CA ILE A 29 -10.52 -6.07 8.67
C ILE A 29 -10.69 -4.79 9.48
N ILE A 30 -10.27 -3.66 8.92
CA ILE A 30 -10.44 -2.34 9.54
C ILE A 30 -11.38 -1.52 8.65
N PRO A 31 -12.63 -1.26 9.08
CA PRO A 31 -13.62 -0.52 8.30
C PRO A 31 -13.32 0.99 8.33
N GLY A 32 -12.25 1.39 7.67
CA GLY A 32 -11.77 2.76 7.63
C GLY A 32 -10.54 2.92 6.75
N PRO A 33 -10.13 4.17 6.50
CA PRO A 33 -8.94 4.46 5.72
C PRO A 33 -7.68 4.11 6.55
N PHE A 34 -6.58 3.75 5.88
CA PHE A 34 -5.41 3.14 6.51
C PHE A 34 -4.73 4.09 7.50
N GLU A 35 -4.92 5.39 7.33
CA GLU A 35 -4.38 6.46 8.18
C GLU A 35 -4.91 6.39 9.61
N THR A 36 -6.03 5.68 9.84
CA THR A 36 -6.57 5.43 11.18
C THR A 36 -5.86 4.29 11.91
N ILE A 37 -5.03 3.51 11.22
CA ILE A 37 -4.31 2.36 11.77
C ILE A 37 -3.06 2.88 12.49
N PRO A 38 -2.93 2.63 13.81
CA PRO A 38 -1.87 3.25 14.61
C PRO A 38 -0.47 2.72 14.29
N GLU A 39 -0.36 1.46 13.86
CA GLU A 39 0.91 0.79 13.59
C GLU A 39 0.74 -0.31 12.53
N PHE A 40 1.67 -0.36 11.58
CA PHE A 40 1.83 -1.42 10.60
C PHE A 40 3.23 -1.34 10.01
N ASP A 41 3.87 -2.49 9.74
CA ASP A 41 5.24 -2.53 9.24
C ASP A 41 5.34 -2.14 7.75
N CYS A 42 4.32 -2.48 6.97
CA CYS A 42 4.35 -2.37 5.52
C CYS A 42 2.98 -2.04 4.93
N MET A 43 2.94 -1.06 4.03
CA MET A 43 1.77 -0.72 3.21
C MET A 43 1.91 -1.30 1.79
N VAL A 44 0.82 -1.77 1.21
CA VAL A 44 0.79 -2.17 -0.21
C VAL A 44 0.10 -1.07 -1.02
N SER A 45 0.79 -0.58 -2.03
CA SER A 45 0.26 0.35 -3.04
C SER A 45 -0.34 -0.45 -4.20
N ALA A 46 -1.58 -0.11 -4.58
CA ALA A 46 -2.27 -0.66 -5.75
C ALA A 46 -1.91 0.18 -6.98
N ALA A 47 -0.64 0.05 -7.37
CA ALA A 47 0.07 1.04 -8.15
C ALA A 47 -0.23 1.00 -9.65
N ASN A 48 0.44 1.89 -10.39
CA ASN A 48 0.61 1.78 -11.83
C ASN A 48 2.11 1.64 -12.17
N SER A 49 2.39 1.24 -13.41
CA SER A 49 3.74 0.94 -13.91
C SER A 49 4.74 2.10 -13.87
N PHE A 50 4.28 3.35 -13.70
CA PHE A 50 5.11 4.55 -13.76
C PHE A 50 5.36 5.19 -12.39
N GLY A 51 4.80 4.62 -11.31
CA GLY A 51 4.95 5.17 -9.96
C GLY A 51 4.27 6.53 -9.79
N LEU A 52 3.24 6.83 -10.58
CA LEU A 52 2.38 7.98 -10.32
C LEU A 52 1.52 7.66 -9.09
N MET A 53 1.59 8.47 -8.04
CA MET A 53 0.92 8.19 -6.77
C MET A 53 -0.07 9.29 -6.41
N ASP A 54 -0.90 9.69 -7.39
CA ASP A 54 -1.78 10.86 -7.35
C ASP A 54 -3.29 10.51 -7.37
N GLY A 55 -3.63 9.21 -7.43
CA GLY A 55 -5.01 8.73 -7.43
C GLY A 55 -5.30 7.71 -6.31
N GLY A 56 -6.58 7.63 -5.91
CA GLY A 56 -7.07 6.57 -5.02
C GLY A 56 -6.26 6.39 -3.74
N VAL A 57 -5.89 5.14 -3.44
CA VAL A 57 -5.06 4.81 -2.25
C VAL A 57 -3.66 5.41 -2.34
N ASP A 58 -3.09 5.55 -3.54
CA ASP A 58 -1.75 6.10 -3.71
C ASP A 58 -1.69 7.59 -3.39
N ALA A 59 -2.74 8.34 -3.74
CA ALA A 59 -2.87 9.74 -3.32
C ALA A 59 -2.85 9.87 -1.79
N ALA A 60 -3.54 8.97 -1.09
CA ALA A 60 -3.57 8.93 0.37
C ALA A 60 -2.21 8.53 0.97
N ILE A 61 -1.52 7.55 0.36
CA ILE A 61 -0.14 7.17 0.73
C ILE A 61 0.81 8.36 0.56
N THR A 62 0.76 9.06 -0.57
CA THR A 62 1.58 10.25 -0.82
C THR A 62 1.24 11.39 0.14
N ALA A 63 -0.04 11.61 0.45
CA ALA A 63 -0.45 12.62 1.43
C ALA A 63 0.06 12.29 2.84
N TYR A 64 0.08 11.01 3.21
CA TYR A 64 0.51 10.55 4.53
C TYR A 64 2.03 10.55 4.71
N PHE A 65 2.78 10.01 3.75
CA PHE A 65 4.23 9.88 3.83
C PHE A 65 5.01 11.06 3.22
N GLY A 66 4.35 11.84 2.36
CA GLY A 66 4.92 12.98 1.64
C GLY A 66 5.40 12.65 0.21
N PRO A 67 5.53 13.67 -0.65
CA PRO A 67 5.85 13.51 -2.07
C PRO A 67 7.21 12.86 -2.34
N GLN A 68 8.15 12.95 -1.38
CA GLN A 68 9.45 12.30 -1.47
C GLN A 68 9.38 10.77 -1.58
N LEU A 69 8.28 10.14 -1.14
CA LEU A 69 8.08 8.71 -1.34
C LEU A 69 7.85 8.39 -2.82
N GLN A 70 6.98 9.15 -3.48
CA GLN A 70 6.73 9.01 -4.92
C GLN A 70 8.03 9.20 -5.72
N GLU A 71 8.82 10.23 -5.38
CA GLU A 71 10.11 10.47 -6.03
C GLU A 71 11.02 9.25 -5.93
N ARG A 72 11.14 8.63 -4.74
CA ARG A 72 11.94 7.42 -4.55
C ARG A 72 11.41 6.22 -5.35
N VAL A 73 10.09 6.03 -5.38
CA VAL A 73 9.43 5.00 -6.19
C VAL A 73 9.78 5.17 -7.66
N GLN A 74 9.62 6.38 -8.21
CA GLN A 74 9.90 6.68 -9.61
C GLN A 74 11.39 6.50 -9.95
N GLN A 75 12.30 6.94 -9.07
CA GLN A 75 13.74 6.69 -9.27
C GLN A 75 14.08 5.20 -9.28
N ASN A 76 13.43 4.40 -8.43
CA ASN A 76 13.60 2.94 -8.45
C ASN A 76 13.09 2.32 -9.76
N ILE A 77 11.93 2.76 -10.24
CA ILE A 77 11.36 2.29 -11.53
C ILE A 77 12.28 2.65 -12.70
N ILE A 78 12.79 3.88 -12.76
CA ILE A 78 13.73 4.30 -13.81
C ILE A 78 14.99 3.44 -13.79
N ARG A 79 15.54 3.20 -12.60
CA ARG A 79 16.80 2.49 -12.42
C ARG A 79 16.69 0.99 -12.70
N GLU A 80 15.70 0.33 -12.12
CA GLU A 80 15.61 -1.14 -12.10
C GLU A 80 14.72 -1.68 -13.23
N TYR A 81 13.81 -0.86 -13.77
CA TYR A 81 12.83 -1.26 -14.77
C TYR A 81 12.87 -0.40 -16.04
N LEU A 82 13.92 0.42 -16.22
CA LEU A 82 14.13 1.27 -17.39
C LEU A 82 12.95 2.22 -17.68
N GLY A 83 12.22 2.63 -16.64
CA GLY A 83 11.14 3.60 -16.70
C GLY A 83 9.72 3.04 -16.66
N GLU A 84 9.54 1.72 -16.71
CA GLU A 84 8.21 1.09 -16.65
C GLU A 84 8.26 -0.25 -15.90
N GLN A 85 7.64 -0.32 -14.73
CA GLN A 85 7.50 -1.58 -13.99
C GLN A 85 6.38 -2.45 -14.59
N PRO A 86 6.66 -3.70 -15.00
CA PRO A 86 5.63 -4.59 -15.53
C PRO A 86 4.54 -4.93 -14.50
N VAL A 87 3.27 -4.95 -14.95
CA VAL A 87 2.13 -5.39 -14.13
C VAL A 87 2.32 -6.83 -13.64
N GLY A 88 1.92 -7.10 -12.40
CA GLY A 88 2.09 -8.39 -11.74
C GLY A 88 3.46 -8.60 -11.10
N THR A 89 4.28 -7.54 -11.03
CA THR A 89 5.54 -7.51 -10.28
C THR A 89 5.39 -6.69 -9.00
N ALA A 90 6.38 -6.74 -8.12
CA ALA A 90 6.42 -5.89 -6.94
C ALA A 90 7.86 -5.60 -6.49
N PHE A 91 8.08 -4.45 -5.87
CA PHE A 91 9.30 -4.17 -5.12
C PHE A 91 8.99 -3.49 -3.78
N VAL A 92 9.95 -3.56 -2.86
CA VAL A 92 9.87 -2.94 -1.52
C VAL A 92 10.74 -1.69 -1.49
N ILE A 93 10.24 -0.61 -0.89
CA ILE A 93 10.97 0.64 -0.71
C ILE A 93 10.66 1.28 0.65
N GLU A 94 11.60 2.06 1.18
CA GLU A 94 11.43 2.76 2.45
C GLU A 94 10.49 3.96 2.34
N THR A 95 9.56 4.08 3.28
CA THR A 95 8.68 5.25 3.42
C THR A 95 9.39 6.44 4.06
N GLY A 96 10.44 6.19 4.84
CA GLY A 96 11.10 7.18 5.69
C GLY A 96 10.38 7.45 7.03
N ASN A 97 9.30 6.70 7.32
CA ASN A 97 8.59 6.77 8.60
C ASN A 97 9.02 5.60 9.51
N SER A 98 9.49 5.90 10.72
CA SER A 98 9.98 4.85 11.64
C SER A 98 8.91 3.89 12.15
N LYS A 99 7.64 4.31 12.19
CA LYS A 99 6.52 3.46 12.61
C LYS A 99 5.92 2.63 11.48
N HIS A 100 6.10 3.08 10.24
CA HIS A 100 5.51 2.48 9.04
C HIS A 100 6.56 2.35 7.94
N PRO A 101 7.63 1.57 8.16
CA PRO A 101 8.88 1.71 7.43
C PRO A 101 8.83 1.33 5.95
N TRP A 102 7.92 0.45 5.54
CA TRP A 102 7.97 -0.15 4.20
C TRP A 102 6.75 0.15 3.34
N LEU A 103 6.97 0.34 2.05
CA LEU A 103 5.96 0.31 1.00
C LEU A 103 6.30 -0.82 0.03
N VAL A 104 5.34 -1.68 -0.27
CA VAL A 104 5.35 -2.56 -1.44
C VAL A 104 4.65 -1.84 -2.57
N HIS A 105 5.37 -1.56 -3.66
CA HIS A 105 4.81 -1.00 -4.89
C HIS A 105 4.49 -2.13 -5.87
N ALA A 106 3.21 -2.34 -6.16
CA ALA A 106 2.71 -3.48 -6.94
C ALA A 106 1.70 -3.02 -8.01
N PRO A 107 2.15 -2.80 -9.27
CA PRO A 107 1.28 -2.49 -10.40
C PRO A 107 0.57 -3.72 -11.00
#